data_AF-A0A256EYW3-F1
#
_entry.id   AF-A0A256EYW3-F1
#
_cell.length_a   1.000
_cell.length_b   1.000
_cell.length_c   1.000
_cell.angle_alpha   90.00
_cell.angle_beta   90.00
_cell.angle_gamma   90.00
#
_symmetry.space_group_name_H-M   'P 1'
#
loop_
_entity.id
_entity.type
_entity.pdbx_description
1 polymer ?
#
loop_
_entity_poly.entity_id
_entity_poly.type
_entity_poly.pdbx_seq_one_letter_code
_entity_poly.pdbx_strand_id
1 'polypeptide(L)'
;MSTEDTNTNGEASSQDSAVVAKLVKSKAPTRKNSATNDAPSSTDTAEKAKRKKYSLTERVKLLASIAKDLKNSDTTVKTALAKVGISEQTYYNWKKASETKVPSVPVQQSDELRALVELEAENQRLRKALAEKLHAENAELRKRLGL
;
A
#
# COMPACT_ATOMS: atom_id res chain seq x y z
N MET A 1 -1.50 44.35 30.73
CA MET A 1 -1.89 43.60 29.52
C MET A 1 -2.79 42.46 29.99
N SER A 2 -4.12 42.51 29.89
CA SER A 2 -4.94 42.54 28.64
C SER A 2 -4.49 41.40 27.72
N THR A 3 -5.26 40.37 27.36
CA THR A 3 -6.68 40.02 27.44
C THR A 3 -6.80 38.49 27.31
N GLU A 4 -8.03 38.00 27.48
CA GLU A 4 -8.61 36.67 27.23
C GLU A 4 -8.09 35.95 25.96
N ASP A 5 -8.17 34.61 25.85
CA ASP A 5 -9.35 33.97 25.28
C ASP A 5 -9.45 32.44 25.61
N THR A 6 -10.50 32.10 26.36
CA THR A 6 -11.54 31.05 26.12
C THR A 6 -11.16 29.82 25.26
N ASN A 7 -11.09 28.59 25.80
CA ASN A 7 -12.20 27.65 26.07
C ASN A 7 -13.44 27.80 25.16
N THR A 8 -13.69 26.85 24.26
CA THR A 8 -15.04 26.31 24.01
C THR A 8 -14.96 25.05 23.13
N ASN A 9 -15.32 23.92 23.74
CA ASN A 9 -15.92 22.76 23.09
C ASN A 9 -17.43 23.03 22.89
N GLY A 10 -18.03 22.54 21.81
CA GLY A 10 -19.46 22.64 21.50
C GLY A 10 -19.68 22.54 19.98
N GLU A 11 -20.04 21.40 19.40
CA GLU A 11 -21.32 20.68 19.45
C GLU A 11 -22.34 21.17 18.40
N ALA A 12 -22.72 20.21 17.56
CA ALA A 12 -24.02 19.97 16.91
C ALA A 12 -24.63 20.93 15.88
N SER A 13 -25.29 20.25 14.91
CA SER A 13 -26.51 20.65 14.17
C SER A 13 -26.36 21.74 13.12
N SER A 14 -27.09 21.77 12.00
CA SER A 14 -28.12 20.92 11.40
C SER A 14 -28.24 21.46 9.96
N GLN A 15 -28.26 20.58 8.96
CA GLN A 15 -29.42 20.31 8.09
C GLN A 15 -30.06 21.48 7.33
N ASP A 16 -30.11 21.23 6.01
CA ASP A 16 -31.21 21.48 5.07
C ASP A 16 -31.36 22.85 4.38
N SER A 17 -31.14 22.84 3.06
CA SER A 17 -32.14 23.32 2.09
C SER A 17 -31.74 22.92 0.67
N ALA A 18 -32.61 22.12 0.05
CA ALA A 18 -32.73 21.89 -1.40
C ALA A 18 -33.07 23.22 -2.13
N VAL A 19 -33.11 23.40 -3.46
CA VAL A 19 -33.39 22.59 -4.66
C VAL A 19 -32.92 23.47 -5.84
N VAL A 20 -32.21 22.97 -6.87
CA VAL A 20 -32.48 23.34 -8.29
C VAL A 20 -31.99 22.20 -9.20
N ALA A 21 -32.93 21.64 -9.96
CA ALA A 21 -32.72 20.61 -10.96
C ALA A 21 -32.45 21.20 -12.36
N LYS A 22 -31.45 20.65 -13.08
CA LYS A 22 -31.37 20.52 -14.56
C LYS A 22 -30.02 19.83 -14.87
N LEU A 23 -29.79 18.95 -15.84
CA LEU A 23 -30.54 18.16 -16.80
C LEU A 23 -29.45 17.30 -17.51
N VAL A 24 -29.51 15.98 -17.32
CA VAL A 24 -29.31 14.92 -18.34
C VAL A 24 -28.14 15.08 -19.34
N LYS A 25 -27.14 14.20 -19.23
CA LYS A 25 -26.71 13.29 -20.32
C LYS A 25 -25.74 12.21 -19.80
N SER A 26 -26.30 11.06 -19.45
CA SER A 26 -25.58 9.80 -19.32
C SER A 26 -25.21 9.25 -20.70
N LYS A 27 -23.95 8.88 -20.92
CA LYS A 27 -23.57 8.06 -22.08
C LYS A 27 -22.66 6.92 -21.67
N ALA A 28 -23.29 5.86 -21.17
CA ALA A 28 -22.71 4.53 -21.14
C ALA A 28 -22.58 4.02 -22.60
N PRO A 29 -21.46 3.39 -23.00
CA PRO A 29 -21.42 2.66 -24.26
C PRO A 29 -21.73 1.20 -24.01
N THR A 30 -23.02 0.86 -24.08
CA THR A 30 -23.46 -0.51 -24.38
C THR A 30 -23.23 -0.73 -25.89
N ARG A 31 -22.49 -1.77 -26.28
CA ARG A 31 -22.59 -2.31 -27.65
C ARG A 31 -22.63 -3.84 -27.62
N LYS A 32 -23.80 -4.35 -27.99
CA LYS A 32 -24.14 -5.76 -28.28
C LYS A 32 -23.58 -6.16 -29.66
N ASN A 33 -23.16 -7.43 -29.73
CA ASN A 33 -23.30 -8.44 -30.79
C ASN A 33 -22.96 -8.11 -32.26
N SER A 34 -22.13 -8.94 -32.90
CA SER A 34 -22.55 -9.89 -33.96
C SER A 34 -21.36 -10.68 -34.51
N ALA A 35 -21.58 -11.96 -34.79
CA ALA A 35 -20.66 -12.85 -35.47
C ALA A 35 -20.74 -12.70 -37.01
N THR A 36 -19.71 -13.26 -37.67
CA THR A 36 -19.55 -13.66 -39.10
C THR A 36 -19.55 -12.58 -40.20
N ASN A 37 -18.38 -12.32 -40.82
CA ASN A 37 -18.02 -12.83 -42.16
C ASN A 37 -16.65 -12.30 -42.66
N ASP A 38 -16.14 -13.05 -43.64
CA ASP A 38 -14.83 -13.09 -44.31
C ASP A 38 -14.23 -11.79 -44.91
N ALA A 39 -12.95 -11.92 -45.27
CA ALA A 39 -11.87 -10.99 -45.67
C ALA A 39 -12.08 -10.12 -46.94
N PRO A 40 -11.04 -9.44 -47.51
CA PRO A 40 -10.04 -8.48 -46.98
C PRO A 40 -9.94 -7.17 -47.83
N SER A 41 -9.41 -6.07 -47.29
CA SER A 41 -8.66 -5.07 -48.09
C SER A 41 -7.84 -4.11 -47.22
N SER A 42 -6.60 -3.89 -47.64
CA SER A 42 -5.54 -3.11 -46.98
C SER A 42 -5.57 -1.63 -47.41
N THR A 43 -5.39 -0.70 -46.47
CA THR A 43 -4.74 0.61 -46.73
C THR A 43 -4.06 1.14 -45.46
N ASP A 44 -2.88 1.70 -45.66
CA ASP A 44 -1.82 2.12 -44.72
C ASP A 44 -2.15 3.20 -43.66
N THR A 45 -1.19 3.34 -42.74
CA THR A 45 -0.91 4.46 -41.79
C THR A 45 -1.74 4.59 -40.51
N ALA A 46 -1.41 3.74 -39.54
CA ALA A 46 -0.98 4.14 -38.19
C ALA A 46 -0.65 2.83 -37.45
N GLU A 47 0.63 2.47 -37.37
CA GLU A 47 1.08 1.33 -36.57
C GLU A 47 0.78 1.59 -35.09
N LYS A 48 -0.45 1.32 -34.68
CA LYS A 48 -0.81 1.15 -33.28
C LYS A 48 -0.05 -0.07 -32.82
N ALA A 49 1.13 0.16 -32.24
CA ALA A 49 1.95 -0.85 -31.61
C ALA A 49 1.03 -1.81 -30.84
N LYS A 50 0.95 -3.06 -31.31
CA LYS A 50 0.10 -4.09 -30.72
C LYS A 50 0.49 -4.16 -29.24
N ARG A 51 -0.42 -3.75 -28.34
CA ARG A 51 -0.13 -3.71 -26.90
C ARG A 51 0.28 -5.13 -26.49
N LYS A 52 1.53 -5.30 -26.05
CA LYS A 52 2.04 -6.58 -25.55
C LYS A 52 1.18 -6.99 -24.36
N LYS A 53 0.32 -7.99 -24.55
CA LYS A 53 -0.53 -8.54 -23.49
C LYS A 53 0.25 -9.65 -22.80
N TYR A 54 0.92 -9.30 -21.71
CA TYR A 54 1.59 -10.30 -20.87
C TYR A 54 0.55 -11.18 -20.18
N SER A 55 0.64 -12.48 -20.42
CA SER A 55 -0.16 -13.49 -19.72
C SER A 55 0.28 -13.61 -18.25
N LEU A 56 -0.56 -14.16 -17.37
CA LEU A 56 -0.23 -14.25 -15.94
C LEU A 56 1.06 -15.06 -15.70
N THR A 57 1.22 -16.19 -16.40
CA THR A 57 2.40 -17.06 -16.31
C THR A 57 3.66 -16.35 -16.80
N GLU A 58 3.54 -15.58 -17.87
CA GLU A 58 4.64 -14.78 -18.41
C GLU A 58 5.06 -13.67 -17.44
N ARG A 59 4.12 -12.96 -16.82
CA ARG A 59 4.43 -11.96 -15.78
C ARG A 59 5.19 -12.56 -14.61
N VAL A 60 4.76 -13.74 -14.13
CA VAL A 60 5.44 -14.45 -13.03
C VAL A 60 6.86 -14.85 -13.45
N LYS A 61 7.05 -15.36 -14.67
CA LYS A 61 8.37 -15.70 -15.20
C LYS A 61 9.28 -14.47 -15.28
N LEU A 62 8.77 -13.34 -15.76
CA LEU A 62 9.52 -12.09 -15.86
C LEU A 62 9.89 -11.54 -14.48
N LEU A 63 8.96 -11.54 -13.52
CA LEU A 63 9.24 -11.15 -12.13
C LEU A 63 10.28 -12.08 -11.48
N ALA A 64 10.24 -13.39 -11.75
CA ALA A 64 11.22 -14.33 -11.25
C ALA A 64 12.62 -14.11 -11.87
N SER A 65 12.71 -13.77 -13.15
CA SER A 65 13.98 -13.40 -13.80
C SER A 65 14.57 -12.14 -13.18
N ILE A 66 13.75 -11.10 -12.97
CA ILE A 66 14.17 -9.86 -12.30
C ILE A 66 14.66 -10.17 -10.88
N ALA A 67 13.92 -10.97 -10.11
CA ALA A 67 14.32 -11.35 -8.75
C ALA A 67 15.63 -12.16 -8.70
N LYS A 68 15.93 -12.95 -9.73
CA LYS A 68 17.23 -13.65 -9.84
C LYS A 68 18.36 -12.69 -10.16
N ASP A 69 18.14 -11.75 -11.07
CA ASP A 69 19.14 -10.73 -11.39
C ASP A 69 19.47 -9.91 -10.13
N LEU A 70 18.45 -9.40 -9.41
CA LEU A 70 18.61 -8.61 -8.16
C LEU A 70 19.34 -9.32 -7.01
N LYS A 71 19.45 -10.65 -7.02
CA LYS A 71 20.23 -11.39 -6.01
C LYS A 71 21.74 -11.19 -6.19
N ASN A 72 22.17 -10.80 -7.38
CA ASN A 72 23.55 -10.44 -7.64
C ASN A 72 23.74 -8.99 -7.21
N SER A 73 24.73 -8.74 -6.35
CA SER A 73 25.06 -7.40 -5.79
C SER A 73 25.29 -6.33 -6.84
N ASP A 74 25.66 -6.73 -8.06
CA ASP A 74 26.13 -5.83 -9.12
C ASP A 74 25.00 -5.34 -10.02
N THR A 75 23.74 -5.76 -9.77
CA THR A 75 22.60 -5.35 -10.59
C THR A 75 21.61 -4.47 -9.81
N THR A 76 21.37 -3.28 -10.34
CA THR A 76 20.33 -2.38 -9.84
C THR A 76 18.98 -2.76 -10.45
N VAL A 77 17.88 -2.48 -9.76
CA VAL A 77 16.50 -2.69 -10.26
C VAL A 77 16.33 -2.18 -11.69
N LYS A 78 16.83 -0.97 -11.98
CA LYS A 78 16.75 -0.36 -13.31
C LYS A 78 17.45 -1.16 -14.40
N THR A 79 18.62 -1.75 -14.12
CA THR A 79 19.37 -2.53 -15.12
C THR A 79 18.72 -3.89 -15.38
N ALA A 80 18.19 -4.53 -14.35
CA ALA A 80 17.41 -5.77 -14.47
C ALA A 80 16.12 -5.53 -15.28
N LEU A 81 15.43 -4.42 -15.05
CA LEU A 81 14.22 -4.06 -15.79
C LEU A 81 14.51 -3.74 -17.25
N ALA A 82 15.60 -3.03 -17.54
CA ALA A 82 16.05 -2.75 -18.90
C ALA A 82 16.38 -4.04 -19.66
N LYS A 83 17.07 -5.00 -19.01
CA LYS A 83 17.40 -6.32 -19.58
C LYS A 83 16.17 -7.12 -19.99
N VAL A 84 15.08 -6.99 -19.23
CA VAL A 84 13.81 -7.69 -19.48
C VAL A 84 12.86 -6.87 -20.39
N GLY A 85 13.17 -5.59 -20.62
CA GLY A 85 12.38 -4.70 -21.45
C GLY A 85 11.06 -4.26 -20.82
N ILE A 86 11.01 -4.14 -19.48
CA ILE A 86 9.82 -3.76 -18.71
C ILE A 86 10.05 -2.41 -18.03
N SER A 87 9.04 -1.54 -18.04
CA SER A 87 9.12 -0.27 -17.31
C SER A 87 9.00 -0.45 -15.80
N GLU A 88 9.66 0.43 -15.05
CA GLU A 88 9.62 0.44 -13.58
C GLU A 88 8.20 0.49 -13.01
N GLN A 89 7.35 1.32 -13.62
CA GLN A 89 5.93 1.37 -13.27
C GLN A 89 5.23 0.01 -13.44
N THR A 90 5.50 -0.71 -14.53
CA THR A 90 4.87 -2.01 -14.80
C THR A 90 5.33 -3.06 -13.81
N TYR A 91 6.63 -3.07 -13.50
CA TYR A 91 7.20 -3.94 -12.47
C TYR A 91 6.53 -3.73 -11.11
N TYR A 92 6.43 -2.47 -10.64
CA TYR A 92 5.79 -2.19 -9.37
C TYR A 92 4.29 -2.49 -9.37
N ASN A 93 3.58 -2.24 -10.48
CA ASN A 93 2.17 -2.60 -10.61
C ASN A 93 1.95 -4.12 -10.51
N TRP A 94 2.81 -4.92 -11.14
CA TRP A 94 2.71 -6.38 -11.07
C TRP A 94 3.17 -6.93 -9.72
N LYS A 95 4.22 -6.34 -9.11
CA LYS A 95 4.68 -6.71 -7.77
C LYS A 95 3.57 -6.47 -6.74
N LYS A 96 2.96 -5.29 -6.72
CA LYS A 96 1.81 -4.97 -5.85
C LYS A 96 0.63 -5.91 -6.09
N ALA A 97 0.26 -6.14 -7.36
CA ALA A 97 -0.82 -7.07 -7.70
C ALA A 97 -0.51 -8.51 -7.29
N SER A 98 0.77 -8.92 -7.25
CA SER A 98 1.18 -10.23 -6.75
C SER A 98 1.16 -10.32 -5.24
N GLU A 99 1.58 -9.27 -4.51
CA GLU A 99 1.49 -9.18 -3.04
C GLU A 99 0.03 -9.27 -2.56
N THR A 100 -0.90 -8.67 -3.31
CA THR A 100 -2.35 -8.81 -3.04
C THR A 100 -2.90 -10.21 -3.38
N LYS A 101 -2.22 -10.99 -4.22
CA LYS A 101 -2.67 -12.31 -4.70
C LYS A 101 -1.95 -13.50 -4.08
N VAL A 102 -0.85 -13.30 -3.37
CA VAL A 102 -0.33 -14.32 -2.46
C VAL A 102 -1.39 -14.46 -1.38
N PRO A 103 -2.12 -15.58 -1.29
CA PRO A 103 -2.79 -15.87 -0.04
C PRO A 103 -1.65 -15.97 0.97
N SER A 104 -1.47 -14.90 1.75
CA SER A 104 -0.90 -14.99 3.09
C SER A 104 -1.44 -16.30 3.65
N VAL A 105 -0.58 -17.18 4.17
CA VAL A 105 -1.07 -18.26 5.02
C VAL A 105 -1.77 -17.51 6.16
N PRO A 106 -3.11 -17.33 6.13
CA PRO A 106 -3.70 -16.14 6.74
C PRO A 106 -3.64 -16.22 8.25
N VAL A 107 -3.58 -17.45 8.77
CA VAL A 107 -3.64 -17.78 10.18
C VAL A 107 -2.25 -17.67 10.83
N GLN A 108 -1.21 -18.23 10.22
CA GLN A 108 0.11 -18.25 10.84
C GLN A 108 0.78 -16.86 10.83
N GLN A 109 0.62 -16.09 9.75
CA GLN A 109 1.14 -14.72 9.72
C GLN A 109 0.32 -13.79 10.61
N SER A 110 -1.01 -13.98 10.74
CA SER A 110 -1.79 -13.19 11.69
C SER A 110 -1.43 -13.50 13.14
N ASP A 111 -1.21 -14.77 13.46
CA ASP A 111 -0.84 -15.23 14.80
C ASP A 111 0.57 -14.77 15.16
N GLU A 112 1.52 -14.80 14.21
CA GLU A 112 2.87 -14.27 14.39
C GLU A 112 2.86 -12.74 14.59
N LEU A 113 2.07 -12.00 13.80
CA LEU A 113 1.91 -10.55 13.99
C LEU A 113 1.28 -10.22 15.35
N ARG A 114 0.30 -11.01 15.80
CA ARG A 114 -0.31 -10.85 17.11
C ARG A 114 0.69 -11.12 18.23
N ALA A 115 1.48 -12.20 18.12
CA ALA A 115 2.52 -12.52 19.09
C ALA A 115 3.58 -11.41 19.17
N LEU A 116 3.95 -10.78 18.06
CA LEU A 116 4.87 -9.64 18.04
C LEU A 116 4.29 -8.40 18.75
N VAL A 117 3.00 -8.11 18.57
CA VAL A 117 2.32 -7.01 19.27
C VAL A 117 2.27 -7.26 20.78
N GLU A 118 1.95 -8.48 21.20
CA GLU A 118 1.92 -8.87 22.61
C GLU A 118 3.32 -8.75 23.25
N LEU A 119 4.36 -9.18 22.52
CA LEU A 119 5.74 -9.08 22.99
C LEU A 119 6.22 -7.63 23.13
N GLU A 120 5.85 -6.74 22.20
CA GLU A 120 6.17 -5.31 22.28
C GLU A 120 5.47 -4.67 23.49
N ALA A 121 4.20 -4.99 23.73
CA ALA A 121 3.46 -4.50 24.90
C ALA A 121 4.12 -4.95 26.22
N GLU A 122 4.52 -6.22 26.31
CA GLU A 122 5.23 -6.72 27.48
C GLU A 122 6.61 -6.07 27.64
N ASN A 123 7.35 -5.82 26.54
CA ASN A 123 8.63 -5.12 26.61
C ASN A 123 8.45 -3.69 27.17
N GLN A 124 7.43 -2.98 26.71
CA GLN A 124 7.11 -1.65 27.22
C GLN A 124 6.72 -1.69 28.70
N ARG A 125 5.92 -2.67 29.11
CA ARG A 125 5.56 -2.88 30.52
C ARG A 125 6.80 -3.13 31.38
N LEU A 126 7.70 -3.99 30.93
CA LEU A 126 8.96 -4.30 31.63
C LEU A 126 9.87 -3.08 31.73
N ARG A 127 10.00 -2.28 30.66
CA ARG A 127 10.78 -1.04 30.69
C ARG A 127 10.23 -0.04 31.70
N LYS A 128 8.90 0.13 31.76
CA LYS A 128 8.24 1.00 32.74
C LYS A 128 8.49 0.52 34.17
N ALA A 129 8.28 -0.77 34.43
CA ALA A 129 8.51 -1.35 35.75
C ALA A 129 9.97 -1.21 36.20
N LEU A 130 10.92 -1.39 35.28
CA LEU A 130 12.34 -1.18 35.56
C LEU A 130 12.63 0.29 35.89
N ALA A 131 12.10 1.23 35.12
CA ALA A 131 12.26 2.66 35.37
C ALA A 131 11.69 3.05 36.74
N GLU A 132 10.49 2.58 37.08
CA GLU A 132 9.87 2.81 38.39
C GLU A 132 10.73 2.26 39.53
N LYS A 133 11.24 1.03 39.39
CA LYS A 133 12.14 0.43 40.38
C LYS A 133 13.42 1.25 40.56
N LEU A 134 14.05 1.65 39.45
CA LEU A 134 15.25 2.50 39.50
C LEU A 134 14.95 3.87 40.12
N HIS A 135 13.79 4.47 39.86
CA HIS A 135 13.38 5.71 40.50
C HIS A 135 13.19 5.54 42.00
N ALA A 136 12.55 4.46 42.45
CA ALA A 136 12.37 4.15 43.86
C ALA A 136 13.70 3.92 44.58
N GLU A 137 14.57 3.07 44.02
CA GLU A 137 15.90 2.78 44.58
C GLU A 137 16.78 4.04 44.60
N ASN A 138 16.79 4.84 43.54
CA ASN A 138 17.53 6.09 43.51
C ASN A 138 17.00 7.10 44.54
N ALA A 139 15.69 7.17 44.75
CA ALA A 139 15.11 8.03 45.79
C ALA A 139 15.52 7.55 47.19
N GLU A 140 15.57 6.24 47.43
CA GLU A 140 16.06 5.67 48.68
C GLU A 140 17.55 5.96 48.90
N LEU A 141 18.37 5.79 47.86
CA LEU A 141 19.79 6.11 47.91
C LEU A 141 20.03 7.59 48.19
N ARG A 142 19.28 8.50 47.54
CA ARG A 142 19.35 9.94 47.83
C ARG A 142 19.00 10.25 49.28
N LYS A 143 17.93 9.65 49.81
CA LYS A 143 17.57 9.76 51.24
C LYS A 143 18.69 9.27 52.15
N ARG A 144 19.32 8.14 51.83
CA ARG A 144 20.45 7.59 52.61
C ARG A 144 21.70 8.48 52.55
N LEU A 145 21.92 9.16 51.42
CA LEU A 145 23.03 10.08 51.23
C LEU A 145 22.72 11.50 51.74
N GLY A 146 21.49 11.79 52.16
CA GLY A 146 21.08 13.11 52.65
C GLY A 146 20.95 14.17 51.54
N LEU A 147 20.70 13.74 50.29
CA LEU A 147 20.45 14.60 49.11
C LEU A 147 18.95 14.71 48.79
#